data_AF-A0A2T0L3T9-F1
#
_entry.id   AF-A0A2T0L3T9-F1
#
_cell.length_a   1.000
_cell.length_b   1.000
_cell.length_c   1.000
_cell.angle_alpha   90.00
_cell.angle_beta   90.00
_cell.angle_gamma   90.00
#
_symmetry.space_group_name_H-M   'P 1'
#
loop_
_entity.id
_entity.type
_entity.pdbx_description
1 polymer ?
#
loop_
_entity_poly.entity_id
_entity_poly.type
_entity_poly.pdbx_seq_one_letter_code
_entity_poly.pdbx_strand_id
1 'polypeptide(L)'
;MGWGFRKSIKVAPGIRINLSKSGISTSIGGKGFTYNTRGRITTSIPGTGIRYSTNLKGRDSSRRDGHGTSESIGTEHMNTENLSKREQATQDFVYKVQSRTTNALRQYFISHGVYVEDDDISEAVKLEAFQPFLNTLAHDLALTTKAIKLAVDIGTVSLAEKEKAMLAVYEMEHKCAAAQGPRGELQTAASALMARVRAWPRAPGFVGPLFAALLGCFLMAVLSVPVGLALTGFAFAYGGYKTFSFMRKKAVSSQAIKEAHEWFQSKLTVEVTPRPAIRSSNDYVALKAAASATVTAAAVIYTIIVYPHHLASNGNGELATHQADTTSVGSNGVVPAAATARTLNTVHPVPDFSWLVGKYPSDVVNDKRFRSAFNGISRADWKQITERLAVTNSSGIQPQDGYLVAEGCKEHECSTEQAAFAINETTGKGVALVKQTVKPSDAPSIKAYQWPDLPVRVTPLSSWAQKKGANAVEGESAVTDTAPSAQAASFQQTSFDCSKAHSDAERIICSDVELASDDVQLAAIYGKAKAAVDDPVAFKAQTRAQWNYREQQCHDRECLVRWYADQKIVLAAIAETGKVVRP
;
A
#
# COMPACT_ATOMS: atom_id res chain seq x y z
N MET A 1 -11.14 28.15 26.56
CA MET A 1 -12.45 28.66 26.07
C MET A 1 -12.20 29.70 24.98
N GLY A 2 -11.97 29.28 23.74
CA GLY A 2 -11.70 30.20 22.63
C GLY A 2 -12.99 30.55 21.89
N TRP A 3 -13.25 31.84 21.67
CA TRP A 3 -14.42 32.31 20.91
C TRP A 3 -14.28 31.85 19.45
N GLY A 4 -15.30 31.18 18.92
CA GLY A 4 -15.37 30.73 17.54
C GLY A 4 -16.22 31.66 16.69
N PHE A 5 -15.66 32.27 15.64
CA PHE A 5 -16.41 33.05 14.67
C PHE A 5 -16.91 32.15 13.52
N ARG A 6 -18.23 32.11 13.32
CA ARG A 6 -18.89 31.49 12.17
C ARG A 6 -19.99 32.42 11.66
N LYS A 7 -19.91 32.84 10.39
CA LYS A 7 -20.96 33.66 9.75
C LYS A 7 -21.31 33.06 8.39
N SER A 8 -22.61 32.89 8.13
CA SER A 8 -23.13 32.41 6.85
C SER A 8 -23.92 33.53 6.19
N ILE A 9 -23.56 33.92 4.96
CA ILE A 9 -24.20 35.00 4.21
C ILE A 9 -24.88 34.39 2.97
N LYS A 10 -26.15 34.71 2.76
CA LYS A 10 -26.93 34.25 1.59
C LYS A 10 -26.75 35.28 0.48
N VAL A 11 -26.24 34.84 -0.68
CA VAL A 11 -25.89 35.74 -1.79
C VAL A 11 -26.90 35.61 -2.93
N ALA A 12 -27.45 34.40 -3.16
CA ALA A 12 -28.52 34.13 -4.12
C ALA A 12 -29.37 32.92 -3.68
N PRO A 13 -30.55 32.65 -4.26
CA PRO A 13 -31.30 31.41 -4.03
C PRO A 13 -30.43 30.18 -4.33
N GLY A 14 -30.14 29.37 -3.30
CA GLY A 14 -29.30 28.17 -3.43
C GLY A 14 -27.80 28.40 -3.31
N ILE A 15 -27.31 29.61 -3.01
CA ILE A 15 -25.87 29.88 -2.83
C ILE A 15 -25.61 30.58 -1.49
N ARG A 16 -24.78 29.98 -0.64
CA ARG A 16 -24.39 30.52 0.67
C ARG A 16 -22.87 30.55 0.81
N ILE A 17 -22.34 31.63 1.36
CA ILE A 17 -20.92 31.74 1.70
C ILE A 17 -20.78 31.54 3.22
N ASN A 18 -19.93 30.60 3.63
CA ASN A 18 -19.64 30.29 5.03
C ASN A 18 -18.22 30.76 5.37
N LEU A 19 -18.15 31.71 6.30
CA LEU A 19 -16.90 32.24 6.86
C LEU A 19 -16.63 31.56 8.20
N SER A 20 -15.42 31.03 8.37
CA SER A 20 -14.98 30.33 9.59
C SER A 20 -13.48 30.52 9.83
N LYS A 21 -12.99 30.12 11.01
CA LYS A 21 -11.56 30.16 11.38
C LYS A 21 -10.63 29.39 10.41
N SER A 22 -11.17 28.40 9.69
CA SER A 22 -10.42 27.60 8.70
C SER A 22 -10.51 28.14 7.26
N GLY A 23 -11.09 29.32 7.06
CA GLY A 23 -11.20 29.99 5.76
C GLY A 23 -12.64 30.07 5.23
N ILE A 24 -12.77 30.55 4.00
CA ILE A 24 -14.03 30.76 3.28
C ILE A 24 -14.43 29.44 2.59
N SER A 25 -15.71 29.09 2.64
CA SER A 25 -16.26 27.98 1.86
C SER A 25 -17.62 28.36 1.28
N THR A 26 -17.92 27.89 0.09
CA THR A 26 -19.16 28.20 -0.62
C THR A 26 -20.01 26.93 -0.67
N SER A 27 -21.29 27.08 -0.31
CA SER A 27 -22.27 26.01 -0.39
C SER A 27 -23.25 26.32 -1.51
N ILE A 28 -23.29 25.42 -2.49
CA ILE A 28 -24.11 25.42 -3.68
C ILE A 28 -25.19 24.35 -3.49
N GLY A 29 -26.43 24.76 -3.33
CA GLY A 29 -27.60 23.88 -3.20
C GLY A 29 -28.70 24.40 -2.26
N GLY A 30 -29.89 23.82 -2.38
CA GLY A 30 -31.12 24.21 -1.70
C GLY A 30 -31.74 23.09 -0.86
N LYS A 31 -33.02 23.21 -0.51
CA LYS A 31 -33.78 22.12 0.15
C LYS A 31 -33.68 20.88 -0.72
N GLY A 32 -33.16 19.76 -0.20
CA GLY A 32 -32.94 18.57 -1.01
C GLY A 32 -31.48 18.14 -1.10
N PHE A 33 -30.60 19.10 -1.42
CA PHE A 33 -29.21 18.82 -1.77
C PHE A 33 -28.36 20.08 -1.59
N THR A 34 -27.27 19.98 -0.84
CA THR A 34 -26.30 21.06 -0.62
C THR A 34 -24.89 20.52 -0.78
N TYR A 35 -24.16 21.05 -1.74
CA TYR A 35 -22.74 20.78 -1.97
C TYR A 35 -21.90 21.93 -1.44
N ASN A 36 -20.84 21.64 -0.70
CA ASN A 36 -19.87 22.63 -0.24
C ASN A 36 -18.56 22.44 -1.01
N THR A 37 -17.89 23.54 -1.39
CA THR A 37 -16.57 23.54 -2.05
C THR A 37 -15.45 22.87 -1.25
N ARG A 38 -15.67 22.55 0.03
CA ARG A 38 -14.81 21.66 0.83
C ARG A 38 -15.11 20.16 0.65
N GLY A 39 -15.90 19.81 -0.36
CA GLY A 39 -16.28 18.44 -0.69
C GLY A 39 -17.42 17.85 0.13
N ARG A 40 -18.08 18.63 1.01
CA ARG A 40 -19.21 18.14 1.81
C ARG A 40 -20.50 18.17 0.99
N ILE A 41 -21.04 17.02 0.66
CA ILE A 41 -22.39 16.85 0.12
C ILE A 41 -23.35 16.63 1.29
N THR A 42 -24.53 17.22 1.23
CA THR A 42 -25.65 16.95 2.13
C THR A 42 -26.92 16.77 1.31
N THR A 43 -27.43 15.55 1.24
CA THR A 43 -28.76 15.22 0.70
C THR A 43 -29.77 15.21 1.84
N SER A 44 -30.99 15.70 1.61
CA SER A 44 -32.05 15.67 2.62
C SER A 44 -33.41 15.58 1.95
N ILE A 45 -34.28 14.68 2.38
CA ILE A 45 -35.62 14.57 1.80
C ILE A 45 -36.50 15.68 2.41
N PRO A 46 -37.01 16.65 1.62
CA PRO A 46 -37.78 17.78 2.15
C PRO A 46 -39.01 17.31 2.92
N GLY A 47 -39.23 17.84 4.13
CA GLY A 47 -40.42 17.54 4.95
C GLY A 47 -40.32 16.28 5.83
N THR A 48 -39.27 15.46 5.70
CA THR A 48 -39.12 14.21 6.47
C THR A 48 -38.13 14.29 7.63
N GLY A 49 -37.33 15.36 7.71
CA GLY A 49 -36.24 15.50 8.69
C GLY A 49 -35.01 14.63 8.42
N ILE A 50 -35.06 13.75 7.41
CA ILE A 50 -33.97 12.84 7.06
C ILE A 50 -32.92 13.58 6.23
N ARG A 51 -31.68 13.61 6.74
CA ARG A 51 -30.51 14.19 6.08
C ARG A 51 -29.34 13.22 6.10
N TYR A 52 -28.61 13.15 4.99
CA TYR A 52 -27.40 12.37 4.83
C TYR A 52 -26.30 13.30 4.33
N SER A 53 -25.13 13.30 4.96
CA SER A 53 -24.02 14.17 4.54
C SER A 53 -22.69 13.42 4.49
N THR A 54 -21.99 13.53 3.37
CA THR A 54 -20.72 12.83 3.11
C THR A 54 -19.66 13.82 2.61
N ASN A 55 -18.38 13.54 2.86
CA ASN A 55 -17.27 14.36 2.37
C ASN A 55 -16.55 13.62 1.23
N LEU A 56 -16.49 14.23 0.06
CA LEU A 56 -15.89 13.65 -1.15
C LEU A 56 -14.36 13.75 -1.20
N LYS A 57 -13.75 14.61 -0.39
CA LYS A 57 -12.28 14.80 -0.37
C LYS A 57 -11.66 13.97 0.75
N GLY A 58 -11.49 12.67 0.51
CA GLY A 58 -10.64 11.80 1.32
C GLY A 58 -9.19 12.20 1.15
N ARG A 59 -8.65 13.01 2.06
CA ARG A 59 -7.24 13.39 2.02
C ARG A 59 -6.42 12.18 2.42
N ASP A 60 -5.68 11.61 1.47
CA ASP A 60 -4.62 10.63 1.75
C ASP A 60 -3.50 11.36 2.52
N SER A 61 -3.60 11.33 3.85
CA SER A 61 -2.60 11.88 4.75
C SER A 61 -1.87 10.76 5.45
N SER A 62 -0.71 10.42 4.91
CA SER A 62 0.32 9.73 5.67
C SER A 62 0.72 10.52 6.93
N ARG A 63 0.70 9.79 8.06
CA ARG A 63 1.39 9.98 9.36
C ARG A 63 0.80 10.96 10.40
N ARG A 64 0.29 10.42 11.51
CA ARG A 64 0.92 10.31 12.86
C ARG A 64 -0.12 9.97 13.93
N ASP A 65 0.25 9.06 14.83
CA ASP A 65 -0.46 8.76 16.08
C ASP A 65 -0.63 9.99 16.97
N GLY A 66 -1.79 10.06 17.63
CA GLY A 66 -2.14 11.07 18.62
C GLY A 66 -3.55 10.84 19.17
N HIS A 67 -3.60 10.10 20.27
CA HIS A 67 -4.74 9.74 21.12
C HIS A 67 -5.76 10.87 21.36
N GLY A 68 -7.05 10.58 21.21
CA GLY A 68 -8.17 11.46 21.56
C GLY A 68 -9.52 10.97 21.04
N THR A 69 -10.23 10.23 21.90
CA THR A 69 -11.67 9.88 21.87
C THR A 69 -12.49 10.27 20.63
N SER A 70 -12.78 9.28 19.78
CA SER A 70 -13.77 9.41 18.70
C SER A 70 -15.06 8.70 19.09
N GLU A 71 -16.08 9.51 19.37
CA GLU A 71 -17.48 9.11 19.32
C GLU A 71 -17.81 8.64 17.90
N SER A 72 -18.51 7.51 17.80
CA SER A 72 -18.79 6.77 16.59
C SER A 72 -19.87 7.43 15.75
N ILE A 73 -19.57 7.79 14.50
CA ILE A 73 -20.56 7.77 13.41
C ILE A 73 -19.89 7.09 12.22
N GLY A 74 -20.45 5.92 11.86
CA GLY A 74 -19.97 5.04 10.81
C GLY A 74 -19.80 5.77 9.49
N THR A 75 -18.60 5.65 8.93
CA THR A 75 -18.35 5.97 7.53
C THR A 75 -18.37 4.65 6.80
N GLU A 76 -19.54 4.26 6.29
CA GLU A 76 -19.64 3.20 5.30
C GLU A 76 -18.92 3.67 4.03
N HIS A 77 -17.74 3.10 3.79
CA HIS A 77 -17.15 3.07 2.46
C HIS A 77 -18.08 2.21 1.59
N MET A 78 -18.89 2.86 0.76
CA MET A 78 -19.71 2.17 -0.25
C MET A 78 -18.78 1.54 -1.28
N ASN A 79 -18.74 0.21 -1.33
CA ASN A 79 -18.12 -0.56 -2.40
C ASN A 79 -18.86 -0.27 -3.72
N THR A 80 -18.11 0.13 -4.74
CA THR A 80 -18.55 0.24 -6.15
C THR A 80 -18.79 -1.12 -6.82
N GLU A 81 -18.68 -2.23 -6.09
CA GLU A 81 -18.72 -3.60 -6.62
C GLU A 81 -20.15 -4.13 -6.90
N ASN A 82 -21.20 -3.40 -6.53
CA ASN A 82 -22.60 -3.85 -6.71
C ASN A 82 -23.45 -2.93 -7.61
N LEU A 83 -22.82 -2.13 -8.48
CA LEU A 83 -23.57 -1.32 -9.45
C LEU A 83 -24.00 -2.20 -10.62
N SER A 84 -25.27 -2.11 -11.01
CA SER A 84 -25.74 -2.77 -12.22
C SER A 84 -24.93 -2.29 -13.44
N LYS A 85 -24.74 -3.15 -14.46
CA LYS A 85 -24.03 -2.78 -15.71
C LYS A 85 -24.56 -1.47 -16.33
N ARG A 86 -25.85 -1.17 -16.11
CA ARG A 86 -26.48 0.08 -16.55
C ARG A 86 -26.04 1.30 -15.73
N GLU A 87 -25.94 1.16 -14.41
CA GLU A 87 -25.45 2.23 -13.54
C GLU A 87 -23.97 2.50 -13.77
N GLN A 88 -23.16 1.46 -13.95
CA GLN A 88 -21.74 1.61 -14.32
C GLN A 88 -21.58 2.37 -15.64
N ALA A 89 -22.35 2.01 -16.69
CA ALA A 89 -22.32 2.71 -17.97
C ALA A 89 -22.81 4.17 -17.87
N THR A 90 -23.76 4.46 -16.97
CA THR A 90 -24.19 5.84 -16.69
C THR A 90 -23.11 6.63 -15.96
N GLN A 91 -22.43 6.04 -14.98
CA GLN A 91 -21.33 6.68 -14.26
C GLN A 91 -20.12 6.93 -15.18
N ASP A 92 -19.74 5.95 -15.99
CA ASP A 92 -18.66 6.10 -16.99
C ASP A 92 -18.97 7.23 -17.98
N PHE A 93 -20.21 7.30 -18.46
CA PHE A 93 -20.66 8.42 -19.30
C PHE A 93 -20.51 9.78 -18.60
N VAL A 94 -20.96 9.90 -17.35
CA VAL A 94 -20.84 11.15 -16.58
C VAL A 94 -19.38 11.53 -16.39
N TYR A 95 -18.54 10.58 -16.00
CA TYR A 95 -17.11 10.77 -15.83
C TYR A 95 -16.44 11.22 -17.14
N LYS A 96 -16.78 10.59 -18.26
CA LYS A 96 -16.24 10.94 -19.58
C LYS A 96 -16.63 12.35 -20.03
N VAL A 97 -17.89 12.74 -19.85
CA VAL A 97 -18.35 14.11 -20.17
C VAL A 97 -17.64 15.12 -19.28
N GLN A 98 -17.61 14.89 -17.96
CA GLN A 98 -16.98 15.81 -17.01
C GLN A 98 -15.48 15.96 -17.27
N SER A 99 -14.74 14.85 -17.35
CA SER A 99 -13.28 14.86 -17.52
C SER A 99 -12.85 15.55 -18.81
N ARG A 100 -13.51 15.27 -19.94
CA ARG A 100 -13.20 15.89 -21.24
C ARG A 100 -13.50 17.39 -21.24
N THR A 101 -14.67 17.80 -20.76
CA THR A 101 -15.03 19.22 -20.64
C THR A 101 -14.05 19.97 -19.72
N THR A 102 -13.72 19.37 -18.58
CA THR A 102 -12.78 19.91 -17.58
C THR A 102 -11.40 20.09 -18.19
N ASN A 103 -10.89 19.08 -18.90
CA ASN A 103 -9.59 19.13 -19.56
C ASN A 103 -9.53 20.21 -20.65
N ALA A 104 -10.57 20.32 -21.50
CA ALA A 104 -10.64 21.35 -22.54
C ALA A 104 -10.59 22.78 -21.95
N LEU A 105 -11.40 23.04 -20.93
CA LEU A 105 -11.42 24.34 -20.24
C LEU A 105 -10.09 24.63 -19.53
N ARG A 106 -9.52 23.64 -18.84
CA ARG A 106 -8.23 23.75 -18.18
C ARG A 106 -7.13 24.12 -19.18
N GLN A 107 -7.03 23.42 -20.31
CA GLN A 107 -6.05 23.72 -21.36
C GLN A 107 -6.22 25.14 -21.90
N TYR A 108 -7.47 25.57 -22.11
CA TYR A 108 -7.78 26.95 -22.50
C TYR A 108 -7.27 27.96 -21.46
N PHE A 109 -7.58 27.80 -20.18
CA PHE A 109 -7.13 28.71 -19.11
C PHE A 109 -5.60 28.77 -19.00
N ILE A 110 -4.94 27.61 -19.03
CA ILE A 110 -3.48 27.53 -18.94
C ILE A 110 -2.82 28.22 -20.14
N SER A 111 -3.38 28.06 -21.34
CA SER A 111 -2.88 28.76 -22.53
C SER A 111 -2.95 30.30 -22.43
N HIS A 112 -3.81 30.82 -21.54
CA HIS A 112 -3.90 32.27 -21.24
C HIS A 112 -3.07 32.70 -20.03
N GLY A 113 -2.29 31.79 -19.44
CA GLY A 113 -1.44 32.05 -18.28
C GLY A 113 -2.14 31.87 -16.94
N VAL A 114 -3.35 31.31 -16.91
CA VAL A 114 -4.09 31.05 -15.66
C VAL A 114 -3.74 29.64 -15.16
N TYR A 115 -3.06 29.56 -14.01
CA TYR A 115 -2.76 28.26 -13.41
C TYR A 115 -3.94 27.75 -12.58
N VAL A 116 -4.50 26.60 -12.99
CA VAL A 116 -5.69 26.01 -12.39
C VAL A 116 -5.65 24.48 -12.42
N GLU A 117 -6.01 23.84 -11.29
CA GLU A 117 -6.27 22.41 -11.13
C GLU A 117 -7.76 22.05 -11.30
N ASP A 118 -8.10 20.78 -11.55
CA ASP A 118 -9.47 20.31 -11.89
C ASP A 118 -10.47 20.75 -10.83
N ASP A 119 -10.07 20.67 -9.56
CA ASP A 119 -10.86 21.05 -8.40
C ASP A 119 -11.20 22.56 -8.37
N ASP A 120 -10.37 23.39 -8.98
CA ASP A 120 -10.45 24.86 -8.92
C ASP A 120 -10.92 25.50 -10.23
N ILE A 121 -11.26 24.71 -11.26
CA ILE A 121 -11.78 25.24 -12.54
C ILE A 121 -13.01 26.13 -12.33
N SER A 122 -13.86 25.77 -11.36
CA SER A 122 -15.04 26.57 -11.02
C SER A 122 -14.70 28.00 -10.54
N GLU A 123 -13.51 28.24 -10.00
CA GLU A 123 -13.03 29.57 -9.65
C GLU A 123 -12.44 30.30 -10.87
N ALA A 124 -11.72 29.58 -11.75
CA ALA A 124 -11.22 30.15 -13.00
C ALA A 124 -12.34 30.61 -13.95
N VAL A 125 -13.45 29.86 -14.00
CA VAL A 125 -14.63 30.20 -14.81
C VAL A 125 -15.34 31.48 -14.33
N LYS A 126 -15.06 31.99 -13.12
CA LYS A 126 -15.64 33.25 -12.61
C LYS A 126 -14.85 34.49 -13.01
N LEU A 127 -13.67 34.32 -13.60
CA LEU A 127 -12.81 35.43 -13.98
C LEU A 127 -13.49 36.24 -15.10
N GLU A 128 -13.66 37.55 -14.87
CA GLU A 128 -14.37 38.46 -15.78
C GLU A 128 -13.72 38.51 -17.17
N ALA A 129 -12.39 38.46 -17.22
CA ALA A 129 -11.61 38.51 -18.46
C ALA A 129 -11.94 37.38 -19.46
N PHE A 130 -12.47 36.26 -18.99
CA PHE A 130 -12.78 35.09 -19.83
C PHE A 130 -14.27 34.92 -20.10
N GLN A 131 -15.15 35.71 -19.49
CA GLN A 131 -16.60 35.63 -19.71
C GLN A 131 -17.01 35.76 -21.18
N PRO A 132 -16.42 36.66 -22.00
CA PRO A 132 -16.81 36.77 -23.41
C PRO A 132 -16.66 35.45 -24.18
N PHE A 133 -15.56 34.72 -23.97
CA PHE A 133 -15.36 33.40 -24.59
C PHE A 133 -16.26 32.35 -23.95
N LEU A 134 -16.36 32.29 -22.63
CA LEU A 134 -17.19 31.30 -21.93
C LEU A 134 -18.68 31.41 -22.31
N ASN A 135 -19.15 32.62 -22.61
CA ASN A 135 -20.50 32.84 -23.13
C ASN A 135 -20.74 32.15 -24.49
N THR A 136 -19.71 31.99 -25.33
CA THR A 136 -19.80 31.22 -26.59
C THR A 136 -19.95 29.71 -26.37
N LEU A 137 -19.55 29.23 -25.18
CA LEU A 137 -19.68 27.83 -24.75
C LEU A 137 -20.96 27.59 -23.93
N ALA A 138 -21.71 28.64 -23.57
CA ALA A 138 -22.82 28.53 -22.63
C ALA A 138 -23.90 27.54 -23.08
N HIS A 139 -24.17 27.49 -24.39
CA HIS A 139 -25.11 26.52 -24.96
C HIS A 139 -24.61 25.07 -24.78
N ASP A 140 -23.37 24.80 -25.13
CA ASP A 140 -22.76 23.47 -25.07
C ASP A 140 -22.58 23.00 -23.61
N LEU A 141 -22.21 23.92 -22.72
CA LEU A 141 -22.18 23.71 -21.27
C LEU A 141 -23.57 23.39 -20.70
N ALA A 142 -24.63 24.03 -21.20
CA ALA A 142 -25.98 23.73 -20.77
C ALA A 142 -26.42 22.32 -21.21
N LEU A 143 -26.05 21.88 -22.43
CA LEU A 143 -26.35 20.54 -22.94
C LEU A 143 -25.64 19.45 -22.11
N THR A 144 -24.35 19.62 -21.84
CA THR A 144 -23.56 18.68 -21.02
C THR A 144 -24.06 18.63 -19.57
N THR A 145 -24.34 19.80 -18.97
CA THR A 145 -24.91 19.89 -17.61
C THR A 145 -26.28 19.22 -17.53
N LYS A 146 -27.13 19.40 -18.54
CA LYS A 146 -28.44 18.74 -18.60
C LYS A 146 -28.31 17.22 -18.62
N ALA A 147 -27.39 16.68 -19.42
CA ALA A 147 -27.18 15.23 -19.51
C ALA A 147 -26.62 14.64 -18.21
N ILE A 148 -25.66 15.33 -17.57
CA ILE A 148 -25.14 14.93 -16.25
C ILE A 148 -26.25 14.96 -15.21
N LYS A 149 -27.08 16.00 -15.20
CA LYS A 149 -28.20 16.11 -14.25
C LYS A 149 -29.21 14.98 -14.44
N LEU A 150 -29.56 14.64 -15.67
CA LEU A 150 -30.43 13.50 -15.96
C LEU A 150 -29.80 12.17 -15.49
N ALA A 151 -28.50 12.00 -15.70
CA ALA A 151 -27.77 10.82 -15.24
C ALA A 151 -27.78 10.65 -13.72
N VAL A 152 -27.59 11.75 -12.98
CA VAL A 152 -27.48 11.75 -11.51
C VAL A 152 -28.85 11.72 -10.84
N ASP A 153 -29.83 12.47 -11.35
CA ASP A 153 -31.15 12.61 -10.73
C ASP A 153 -32.08 11.43 -11.05
N ILE A 154 -31.99 10.87 -12.27
CA ILE A 154 -32.90 9.82 -12.75
C ILE A 154 -32.20 8.45 -12.79
N GLY A 155 -30.86 8.41 -12.76
CA GLY A 155 -30.09 7.16 -12.88
C GLY A 155 -30.01 6.60 -14.32
N THR A 156 -30.69 7.24 -15.28
CA THR A 156 -30.73 6.82 -16.68
C THR A 156 -30.67 8.01 -17.63
N VAL A 157 -29.95 7.87 -18.74
CA VAL A 157 -29.88 8.87 -19.82
C VAL A 157 -30.20 8.18 -21.15
N SER A 158 -31.09 8.74 -21.96
CA SER A 158 -31.40 8.15 -23.27
C SER A 158 -30.20 8.28 -24.22
N LEU A 159 -30.17 7.42 -25.25
CA LEU A 159 -29.14 7.48 -26.28
C LEU A 159 -29.07 8.87 -26.95
N ALA A 160 -30.23 9.47 -27.25
CA ALA A 160 -30.31 10.78 -27.88
C ALA A 160 -29.73 11.89 -26.99
N GLU A 161 -29.93 11.84 -25.67
CA GLU A 161 -29.27 12.79 -24.76
C GLU A 161 -27.78 12.54 -24.64
N LYS A 162 -27.33 11.28 -24.66
CA LYS A 162 -25.90 10.95 -24.66
C LYS A 162 -25.20 11.48 -25.90
N GLU A 163 -25.78 11.29 -27.08
CA GLU A 163 -25.23 11.80 -28.35
C GLU A 163 -25.16 13.33 -28.37
N LYS A 164 -26.25 14.01 -27.96
CA LYS A 164 -26.25 15.49 -27.87
C LYS A 164 -25.18 16.01 -26.91
N ALA A 165 -25.02 15.38 -25.75
CA ALA A 165 -23.99 15.77 -24.79
C ALA A 165 -22.58 15.55 -25.34
N MET A 166 -22.34 14.41 -26.01
CA MET A 166 -21.03 14.13 -26.60
C MET A 166 -20.69 15.10 -27.74
N LEU A 167 -21.64 15.42 -28.61
CA LEU A 167 -21.46 16.43 -29.65
C LEU A 167 -21.12 17.80 -29.05
N ALA A 168 -21.81 18.20 -27.98
CA ALA A 168 -21.48 19.43 -27.25
C ALA A 168 -20.06 19.41 -26.66
N VAL A 169 -19.60 18.27 -26.12
CA VAL A 169 -18.20 18.12 -25.65
C VAL A 169 -17.20 18.33 -26.80
N TYR A 170 -17.44 17.71 -27.96
CA TYR A 170 -16.55 17.87 -29.12
C TYR A 170 -16.51 19.32 -29.61
N GLU A 171 -17.65 20.00 -29.66
CA GLU A 171 -17.73 21.40 -30.05
C GLU A 171 -16.98 22.31 -29.07
N MET A 172 -17.12 22.05 -27.76
CA MET A 172 -16.35 22.76 -26.74
C MET A 172 -14.84 22.53 -26.88
N GLU A 173 -14.41 21.28 -27.07
CA GLU A 173 -13.00 20.96 -27.31
C GLU A 173 -12.46 21.71 -28.52
N HIS A 174 -13.23 21.75 -29.62
CA HIS A 174 -12.86 22.47 -30.82
C HIS A 174 -12.74 23.98 -30.58
N LYS A 175 -13.75 24.61 -29.96
CA LYS A 175 -13.73 26.05 -29.64
C LYS A 175 -12.60 26.41 -28.67
N CYS A 176 -12.35 25.57 -27.65
CA CYS A 176 -11.23 25.75 -26.72
C CYS A 176 -9.87 25.61 -27.41
N ALA A 177 -9.72 24.65 -28.32
CA ALA A 177 -8.49 24.47 -29.09
C ALA A 177 -8.25 25.61 -30.10
N ALA A 178 -9.31 26.10 -30.74
CA ALA A 178 -9.23 27.23 -31.68
C ALA A 178 -8.89 28.55 -30.97
N ALA A 179 -9.30 28.72 -29.71
CA ALA A 179 -9.08 29.92 -28.93
C ALA A 179 -7.85 29.83 -28.00
N GLN A 180 -6.82 29.04 -28.33
CA GLN A 180 -5.62 28.94 -27.49
C GLN A 180 -4.85 30.27 -27.37
N GLY A 181 -4.42 30.59 -26.15
CA GLY A 181 -3.62 31.77 -25.85
C GLY A 181 -2.11 31.58 -26.06
N PRO A 182 -1.32 32.67 -26.02
CA PRO A 182 0.12 32.66 -26.30
C PRO A 182 0.99 32.07 -25.17
N ARG A 183 0.40 31.69 -24.02
CA ARG A 183 1.10 31.25 -22.81
C ARG A 183 1.00 29.74 -22.57
N GLY A 184 0.92 28.93 -23.63
CA GLY A 184 0.84 27.46 -23.56
C GLY A 184 1.97 26.76 -22.77
N GLU A 185 3.12 27.40 -22.62
CA GLU A 185 4.27 26.87 -21.86
C GLU A 185 4.07 26.83 -20.33
N LEU A 186 3.03 27.50 -19.81
CA LEU A 186 2.77 27.52 -18.37
C LEU A 186 2.56 26.10 -17.80
N GLN A 187 1.93 25.20 -18.55
CA GLN A 187 1.75 23.80 -18.12
C GLN A 187 3.10 23.09 -17.97
N THR A 188 4.00 23.29 -18.92
CA THR A 188 5.35 22.73 -18.89
C THR A 188 6.12 23.29 -17.69
N ALA A 189 6.05 24.60 -17.45
CA ALA A 189 6.67 25.23 -16.29
C ALA A 189 6.11 24.71 -14.95
N ALA A 190 4.79 24.52 -14.86
CA ALA A 190 4.13 23.97 -13.67
C ALA A 190 4.57 22.52 -13.40
N SER A 191 4.59 21.68 -14.43
CA SER A 191 5.00 20.28 -14.32
C SER A 191 6.48 20.15 -13.92
N ALA A 192 7.35 21.00 -14.48
CA ALA A 192 8.76 21.07 -14.12
C ALA A 192 8.96 21.50 -12.66
N LEU A 193 8.25 22.54 -12.20
CA LEU A 193 8.27 22.97 -10.81
C LEU A 193 7.81 21.85 -9.87
N MET A 194 6.69 21.18 -10.19
CA MET A 194 6.17 20.07 -9.40
C MET A 194 7.17 18.90 -9.34
N ALA A 195 7.82 18.56 -10.44
CA ALA A 195 8.85 17.51 -10.47
C ALA A 195 10.03 17.85 -9.55
N ARG A 196 10.50 19.11 -9.54
CA ARG A 196 11.58 19.57 -8.66
C ARG A 196 11.18 19.56 -7.19
N VAL A 197 9.94 19.98 -6.87
CA VAL A 197 9.39 19.90 -5.50
C VAL A 197 9.27 18.45 -5.02
N ARG A 198 8.84 17.53 -5.89
CA ARG A 198 8.76 16.08 -5.57
C ARG A 198 10.13 15.43 -5.40
N ALA A 199 11.15 15.93 -6.11
CA ALA A 199 12.54 15.47 -6.00
C ALA A 199 13.26 15.99 -4.75
N TRP A 200 12.58 16.71 -3.84
CA TRP A 200 13.18 17.22 -2.62
C TRP A 200 13.83 16.09 -1.79
N PRO A 201 15.10 16.26 -1.36
CA PRO A 201 15.80 15.20 -0.65
C PRO A 201 15.11 14.87 0.68
N ARG A 202 15.02 13.58 0.99
CA ARG A 202 14.49 13.11 2.27
C ARG A 202 15.55 13.27 3.36
N ALA A 203 15.13 13.73 4.54
CA ALA A 203 16.00 13.85 5.70
C ALA A 203 16.60 12.47 6.08
N PRO A 204 17.92 12.39 6.37
CA PRO A 204 18.53 11.13 6.79
C PRO A 204 18.02 10.69 8.17
N GLY A 205 17.90 9.38 8.36
CA GLY A 205 17.61 8.78 9.67
C GLY A 205 18.90 8.63 10.49
N PHE A 206 18.87 9.08 11.75
CA PHE A 206 20.01 9.03 12.68
C PHE A 206 20.01 7.80 13.61
N VAL A 207 18.92 7.03 13.60
CA VAL A 207 18.73 5.88 14.49
C VAL A 207 19.80 4.80 14.27
N GLY A 208 20.06 4.42 13.02
CA GLY A 208 21.07 3.40 12.68
C GLY A 208 22.50 3.77 13.12
N PRO A 209 23.04 4.93 12.72
CA PRO A 209 24.36 5.39 13.17
C PRO A 209 24.47 5.49 14.71
N LEU A 210 23.42 5.95 15.39
CA LEU A 210 23.39 6.03 16.85
C LEU A 210 23.46 4.64 17.50
N PHE A 211 22.67 3.67 17.02
CA PHE A 211 22.76 2.29 17.52
C PHE A 211 24.13 1.66 17.26
N ALA A 212 24.72 1.87 16.07
CA ALA A 212 26.05 1.35 15.75
C ALA A 212 27.13 1.97 16.65
N ALA A 213 27.03 3.26 16.95
CA ALA A 213 27.94 3.93 17.88
C ALA A 213 27.77 3.40 19.31
N LEU A 214 26.55 3.24 19.81
CA LEU A 214 26.30 2.67 21.14
C LEU A 214 26.77 1.21 21.26
N LEU A 215 26.58 0.41 20.21
CA LEU A 215 27.11 -0.95 20.12
C LEU A 215 28.63 -0.95 20.16
N GLY A 216 29.27 0.03 19.50
CA GLY A 216 30.72 0.18 19.53
C GLY A 216 31.23 0.52 20.93
N CYS A 217 30.54 1.40 21.67
CA CYS A 217 30.83 1.66 23.08
C CYS A 217 30.69 0.39 23.94
N PHE A 218 29.66 -0.41 23.71
CA PHE A 218 29.47 -1.69 24.41
C PHE A 218 30.61 -2.69 24.10
N LEU A 219 31.02 -2.81 22.83
CA LEU A 219 32.11 -3.68 22.42
C LEU A 219 33.47 -3.23 22.97
N MET A 220 33.68 -1.92 23.19
CA MET A 220 34.86 -1.44 23.93
C MET A 220 34.89 -1.94 25.36
N ALA A 221 33.73 -2.03 26.02
CA ALA A 221 33.64 -2.46 27.41
C ALA A 221 33.76 -3.98 27.60
N VAL A 222 33.29 -4.79 26.63
CA VAL A 222 33.17 -6.26 26.79
C VAL A 222 34.24 -7.04 26.02
N LEU A 223 34.72 -6.54 24.87
CA LEU A 223 35.55 -7.33 23.95
C LEU A 223 36.95 -6.74 23.76
N SER A 224 37.04 -5.59 23.09
CA SER A 224 38.32 -4.88 22.91
C SER A 224 38.11 -3.42 22.53
N VAL A 225 38.94 -2.55 23.11
CA VAL A 225 38.97 -1.12 22.83
C VAL A 225 39.15 -0.79 21.34
N PRO A 226 40.12 -1.37 20.59
CA PRO A 226 40.31 -1.02 19.18
C PRO A 226 39.10 -1.37 18.29
N VAL A 227 38.43 -2.50 18.57
CA VAL A 227 37.25 -2.92 17.78
C VAL A 227 36.07 -1.98 18.02
N GLY A 228 35.82 -1.59 19.28
CA GLY A 228 34.74 -0.65 19.58
C GLY A 228 35.02 0.79 19.12
N LEU A 229 36.29 1.24 19.16
CA LEU A 229 36.71 2.53 18.57
C LEU A 229 36.53 2.54 17.05
N ALA A 230 36.86 1.45 16.36
CA ALA A 230 36.66 1.34 14.92
C ALA A 230 35.17 1.46 14.53
N LEU A 231 34.28 0.76 15.26
CA LEU A 231 32.84 0.79 14.98
C LEU A 231 32.22 2.17 15.28
N THR A 232 32.59 2.79 16.41
CA THR A 232 32.12 4.15 16.76
C THR A 232 32.61 5.19 15.76
N GLY A 233 33.89 5.14 15.37
CA GLY A 233 34.48 6.02 14.36
C GLY A 233 33.80 5.89 13.00
N PHE A 234 33.54 4.66 12.55
CA PHE A 234 32.82 4.39 11.30
C PHE A 234 31.38 4.93 11.35
N ALA A 235 30.66 4.71 12.45
CA ALA A 235 29.31 5.22 12.63
C ALA A 235 29.24 6.75 12.58
N PHE A 236 30.22 7.42 13.20
CA PHE A 236 30.34 8.88 13.17
C PHE A 236 30.66 9.41 11.77
N ALA A 237 31.65 8.81 11.09
CA ALA A 237 32.01 9.17 9.72
C ALA A 237 30.83 8.98 8.75
N TYR A 238 30.10 7.87 8.87
CA TYR A 238 28.92 7.59 8.04
C TYR A 238 27.77 8.57 8.31
N GLY A 239 27.51 8.90 9.58
CA GLY A 239 26.52 9.91 9.97
C GLY A 239 26.86 11.31 9.46
N GLY A 240 28.14 11.70 9.57
CA GLY A 240 28.67 12.95 9.03
C GLY A 240 28.56 13.02 7.51
N TYR A 241 28.97 11.98 6.80
CA TYR A 241 28.83 11.87 5.34
C TYR A 241 27.37 12.01 4.88
N LYS A 242 26.43 11.30 5.52
CA LYS A 242 25.00 11.42 5.19
C LYS A 242 24.45 12.82 5.42
N THR A 243 24.86 13.47 6.51
CA THR A 243 24.43 14.84 6.82
C THR A 243 24.98 15.83 5.80
N PHE A 244 26.28 15.75 5.50
CA PHE A 244 26.93 16.60 4.49
C PHE A 244 26.33 16.40 3.09
N SER A 245 26.14 15.14 2.68
CA SER A 245 25.51 14.78 1.39
C SER A 245 24.07 15.32 1.29
N PHE A 246 23.29 15.21 2.37
CA PHE A 246 21.94 15.80 2.43
C PHE A 246 21.98 17.32 2.31
N MET A 247 22.85 18.01 3.05
CA MET A 247 22.96 19.48 3.00
C MET A 247 23.37 19.98 1.61
N ARG A 248 24.32 19.29 0.96
CA ARG A 248 24.72 19.60 -0.43
C ARG A 248 23.55 19.40 -1.41
N LYS A 249 22.85 18.26 -1.34
CA LYS A 249 21.68 17.98 -2.18
C LYS A 249 20.54 18.97 -1.94
N LYS A 250 20.32 19.37 -0.70
CA LYS A 250 19.32 20.37 -0.31
C LYS A 250 19.64 21.73 -0.93
N ALA A 251 20.89 22.19 -0.86
CA ALA A 251 21.31 23.45 -1.46
C ALA A 251 21.04 23.47 -2.98
N VAL A 252 21.50 22.43 -3.70
CA VAL A 252 21.27 22.29 -5.15
C VAL A 252 19.78 22.23 -5.48
N SER A 253 19.00 21.43 -4.74
CA SER A 253 17.56 21.31 -4.97
C SER A 253 16.82 22.62 -4.69
N SER A 254 17.25 23.38 -3.68
CA SER A 254 16.63 24.67 -3.34
C SER A 254 16.83 25.70 -4.44
N GLN A 255 18.02 25.76 -5.04
CA GLN A 255 18.29 26.64 -6.18
C GLN A 255 17.49 26.20 -7.41
N ALA A 256 17.50 24.90 -7.70
CA ALA A 256 16.75 24.32 -8.81
C ALA A 256 15.23 24.56 -8.72
N ILE A 257 14.67 24.67 -7.50
CA ILE A 257 13.27 25.03 -7.26
C ILE A 257 13.06 26.53 -7.42
N LYS A 258 14.00 27.38 -6.98
CA LYS A 258 13.92 28.83 -7.20
C LYS A 258 13.90 29.17 -8.69
N GLU A 259 14.80 28.59 -9.47
CA GLU A 259 14.86 28.78 -10.93
C GLU A 259 13.56 28.32 -11.61
N ALA A 260 13.05 27.14 -11.25
CA ALA A 260 11.78 26.65 -11.77
C ALA A 260 10.59 27.52 -11.34
N HIS A 261 10.66 28.11 -10.14
CA HIS A 261 9.64 29.00 -9.62
C HIS A 261 9.63 30.34 -10.35
N GLU A 262 10.81 30.93 -10.62
CA GLU A 262 10.95 32.14 -11.43
C GLU A 262 10.46 31.92 -12.86
N TRP A 263 10.79 30.77 -13.47
CA TRP A 263 10.27 30.40 -14.78
C TRP A 263 8.74 30.28 -14.77
N PHE A 264 8.17 29.62 -13.78
CA PHE A 264 6.71 29.53 -13.61
C PHE A 264 6.07 30.92 -13.47
N GLN A 265 6.62 31.78 -12.62
CA GLN A 265 6.13 33.15 -12.43
C GLN A 265 6.21 33.98 -13.71
N SER A 266 7.24 33.80 -14.53
CA SER A 266 7.39 34.51 -15.82
C SER A 266 6.26 34.20 -16.82
N LYS A 267 5.60 33.04 -16.67
CA LYS A 267 4.51 32.59 -17.56
C LYS A 267 3.12 32.77 -16.94
N LEU A 268 3.05 33.11 -15.66
CA LEU A 268 1.81 33.21 -14.89
C LEU A 268 1.16 34.59 -15.05
N THR A 269 -0.15 34.62 -15.25
CA THR A 269 -0.96 35.85 -15.17
C THR A 269 -1.82 35.89 -13.93
N VAL A 270 -2.52 34.79 -13.66
CA VAL A 270 -3.46 34.65 -12.54
C VAL A 270 -3.21 33.29 -11.89
N GLU A 271 -2.95 33.31 -10.58
CA GLU A 271 -2.84 32.11 -9.75
C GLU A 271 -4.20 31.82 -9.14
N VAL A 272 -4.90 30.78 -9.64
CA VAL A 272 -6.18 30.32 -9.06
C VAL A 272 -5.91 29.18 -8.07
N THR A 273 -5.11 28.20 -8.49
CA THR A 273 -4.67 27.10 -7.64
C THR A 273 -3.35 27.43 -6.96
N PRO A 274 -3.19 27.14 -5.65
CA PRO A 274 -1.91 27.32 -4.96
C PRO A 274 -0.79 26.54 -5.62
N ARG A 275 0.30 27.22 -5.97
CA ARG A 275 1.48 26.58 -6.57
C ARG A 275 2.06 25.43 -5.72
N PRO A 276 2.67 24.43 -6.36
CA PRO A 276 3.40 23.38 -5.66
C PRO A 276 4.52 23.97 -4.80
N ALA A 277 4.44 23.76 -3.49
CA ALA A 277 5.43 24.23 -2.53
C ALA A 277 5.96 23.06 -1.68
N ILE A 278 7.22 23.17 -1.26
CA ILE A 278 7.79 22.24 -0.28
C ILE A 278 6.97 22.40 1.00
N ARG A 279 6.43 21.29 1.52
CA ARG A 279 5.82 21.31 2.85
C ARG A 279 6.90 21.71 3.83
N SER A 280 6.71 22.82 4.55
CA SER A 280 7.59 23.24 5.65
C SER A 280 7.67 22.10 6.66
N SER A 281 8.69 21.25 6.54
CA SER A 281 9.05 20.27 7.54
C SER A 281 10.12 20.92 8.39
N ASN A 282 9.95 20.91 9.71
CA ASN A 282 10.98 21.46 10.58
C ASN A 282 12.31 20.71 10.34
N ASP A 283 13.25 21.41 9.71
CA ASP A 283 14.53 20.86 9.27
C ASP A 283 15.51 20.80 10.45
N TYR A 284 15.25 19.92 11.40
CA TYR A 284 16.13 19.68 12.55
C TYR A 284 17.30 18.74 12.23
N VAL A 285 17.70 18.59 10.96
CA VAL A 285 18.72 17.61 10.57
C VAL A 285 20.08 17.94 11.19
N ALA A 286 20.51 19.20 11.13
CA ALA A 286 21.74 19.65 11.77
C ALA A 286 21.69 19.52 13.30
N LEU A 287 20.53 19.88 13.89
CA LEU A 287 20.31 19.75 15.34
C LEU A 287 20.36 18.28 15.79
N LYS A 288 19.72 17.36 15.04
CA LYS A 288 19.74 15.92 15.33
C LYS A 288 21.12 15.32 15.14
N ALA A 289 21.86 15.75 14.12
CA ALA A 289 23.25 15.35 13.92
C ALA A 289 24.11 15.77 15.13
N ALA A 290 24.01 17.04 15.54
CA ALA A 290 24.73 17.57 16.70
C ALA A 290 24.35 16.86 18.01
N ALA A 291 23.05 16.61 18.23
CA ALA A 291 22.56 15.85 19.39
C ALA A 291 23.05 14.40 19.40
N SER A 292 23.03 13.72 18.24
CA SER A 292 23.56 12.36 18.13
C SER A 292 25.06 12.31 18.40
N ALA A 293 25.82 13.29 17.88
CA ALA A 293 27.26 13.40 18.08
C ALA A 293 27.62 13.62 19.56
N THR A 294 26.89 14.50 20.25
CA THR A 294 27.10 14.77 21.69
C THR A 294 26.80 13.55 22.55
N VAL A 295 25.68 12.84 22.29
CA VAL A 295 25.34 11.60 23.00
C VAL A 295 26.42 10.53 22.78
N THR A 296 26.91 10.35 21.56
CA THR A 296 27.97 9.38 21.28
C THR A 296 29.29 9.75 21.93
N ALA A 297 29.66 11.03 21.94
CA ALA A 297 30.89 11.50 22.59
C ALA A 297 30.82 11.28 24.11
N ALA A 298 29.70 11.61 24.74
CA ALA A 298 29.48 11.37 26.17
C ALA A 298 29.55 9.87 26.52
N ALA A 299 28.96 9.00 25.69
CA ALA A 299 29.01 7.55 25.88
C ALA A 299 30.44 7.01 25.75
N VAL A 300 31.22 7.46 24.76
CA VAL A 300 32.63 7.08 24.59
C VAL A 300 33.46 7.51 25.81
N ILE A 301 33.32 8.77 26.25
CA ILE A 301 34.02 9.29 27.43
C ILE A 301 33.67 8.47 28.68
N TYR A 302 32.38 8.20 28.90
CA TYR A 302 31.91 7.39 30.02
C TYR A 302 32.52 5.98 30.00
N THR A 303 32.54 5.31 28.84
CA THR A 303 33.12 3.97 28.72
C THR A 303 34.63 3.95 29.02
N ILE A 304 35.37 4.98 28.60
CA ILE A 304 36.81 5.10 28.88
C ILE A 304 37.06 5.31 30.38
N ILE A 305 36.23 6.11 31.06
CA ILE A 305 36.37 6.40 32.50
C ILE A 305 36.01 5.18 33.36
N VAL A 306 34.92 4.47 33.03
CA VAL A 306 34.37 3.39 33.87
C VAL A 306 35.07 2.04 33.65
N TYR A 307 35.59 1.79 32.45
CA TYR A 307 36.28 0.54 32.12
C TYR A 307 37.76 0.76 31.75
N PRO A 308 38.61 1.27 32.66
CA PRO A 308 40.03 1.51 32.38
C PRO A 308 40.86 0.21 32.23
N HIS A 309 40.31 -0.94 32.60
CA HIS A 309 41.08 -2.16 32.90
C HIS A 309 41.60 -3.00 31.72
N HIS A 310 41.38 -2.63 30.46
CA HIS A 310 41.96 -3.36 29.31
C HIS A 310 43.20 -2.69 28.69
N LEU A 311 43.71 -1.60 29.28
CA LEU A 311 44.93 -0.92 28.81
C LEU A 311 46.24 -1.52 29.33
N ALA A 312 46.20 -2.54 30.20
CA ALA A 312 47.40 -3.15 30.78
C ALA A 312 47.40 -4.68 30.67
N SER A 313 47.85 -5.20 29.52
CA SER A 313 48.43 -6.55 29.45
C SER A 313 49.28 -6.68 28.18
N ASN A 314 50.42 -5.98 28.15
CA ASN A 314 51.57 -6.41 27.35
C ASN A 314 52.73 -6.62 28.32
N GLY A 315 52.84 -7.85 28.81
CA GLY A 315 53.92 -8.28 29.69
C GLY A 315 54.28 -9.72 29.37
N ASN A 316 55.49 -9.86 28.83
CA ASN A 316 56.36 -11.04 28.86
C ASN A 316 56.11 -12.10 27.78
N GLY A 317 56.92 -11.98 26.72
CA GLY A 317 57.34 -13.15 25.97
C GLY A 317 58.40 -13.92 26.75
N GLU A 318 58.36 -15.24 26.65
CA GLU A 318 59.57 -16.05 26.81
C GLU A 318 59.52 -17.24 25.84
N LEU A 319 60.54 -17.25 25.00
CA LEU A 319 61.06 -18.25 24.07
C LEU A 319 60.69 -19.72 24.38
N ALA A 320 60.10 -20.40 23.40
CA ALA A 320 60.31 -21.83 23.20
C ALA A 320 61.02 -22.04 21.86
N THR A 321 62.19 -22.64 21.97
CA THR A 321 63.21 -22.91 20.96
C THR A 321 62.69 -23.85 19.86
N HIS A 322 62.80 -23.45 18.59
CA HIS A 322 62.67 -24.35 17.45
C HIS A 322 64.05 -24.84 17.03
N GLN A 323 64.28 -26.15 17.17
CA GLN A 323 65.38 -26.86 16.53
C GLN A 323 64.76 -27.74 15.44
N ALA A 324 65.19 -27.51 14.20
CA ALA A 324 64.82 -28.27 13.02
C ALA A 324 65.75 -29.48 12.89
N ASP A 325 65.20 -30.66 12.55
CA ASP A 325 65.88 -31.59 11.67
C ASP A 325 64.91 -32.64 11.07
N THR A 326 64.66 -32.45 9.77
CA THR A 326 64.75 -33.36 8.62
C THR A 326 64.44 -34.88 8.74
N THR A 327 63.32 -35.28 8.08
CA THR A 327 63.09 -36.43 7.17
C THR A 327 63.44 -37.89 7.55
N SER A 328 62.43 -38.79 7.49
CA SER A 328 62.40 -40.02 6.65
C SER A 328 61.04 -40.77 6.81
N VAL A 329 60.26 -40.94 5.73
CA VAL A 329 60.03 -42.17 4.91
C VAL A 329 59.30 -43.32 5.63
N GLY A 330 58.11 -43.72 5.12
CA GLY A 330 57.59 -45.08 5.33
C GLY A 330 56.06 -45.29 5.37
N SER A 331 55.41 -45.27 4.19
CA SER A 331 54.24 -46.06 3.75
C SER A 331 53.21 -46.62 4.76
N ASN A 332 51.94 -46.26 4.57
CA ASN A 332 50.93 -47.18 3.99
C ASN A 332 49.65 -46.42 3.62
N GLY A 333 49.21 -46.63 2.37
CA GLY A 333 48.16 -45.86 1.72
C GLY A 333 46.75 -46.22 2.15
N VAL A 334 45.82 -45.31 1.84
CA VAL A 334 44.65 -45.47 0.95
C VAL A 334 44.14 -44.04 0.66
N VAL A 335 43.96 -43.72 -0.62
CA VAL A 335 43.34 -42.48 -1.16
C VAL A 335 42.20 -42.99 -2.05
N PRO A 336 40.96 -42.44 -1.97
CA PRO A 336 40.66 -41.29 -2.81
C PRO A 336 39.79 -40.17 -2.20
N ALA A 337 40.02 -38.99 -2.76
CA ALA A 337 39.04 -37.96 -3.15
C ALA A 337 38.28 -37.19 -2.05
N ALA A 338 38.88 -36.04 -1.73
CA ALA A 338 38.29 -34.69 -1.79
C ALA A 338 36.76 -34.48 -1.70
N ALA A 339 36.43 -33.58 -0.78
CA ALA A 339 35.33 -32.61 -0.78
C ALA A 339 33.90 -33.15 -0.58
N THR A 340 33.44 -33.10 0.68
CA THR A 340 32.04 -32.75 0.97
C THR A 340 31.95 -32.05 2.32
N ALA A 341 31.44 -30.82 2.29
CA ALA A 341 31.14 -30.03 3.47
C ALA A 341 30.06 -30.74 4.30
N ARG A 342 30.37 -31.07 5.55
CA ARG A 342 29.45 -31.67 6.51
C ARG A 342 28.61 -30.56 7.14
N THR A 343 27.32 -30.52 6.79
CA THR A 343 26.29 -29.72 7.44
C THR A 343 26.11 -30.17 8.89
N LEU A 344 26.34 -29.26 9.83
CA LEU A 344 25.95 -29.41 11.23
C LEU A 344 24.45 -29.09 11.36
N ASN A 345 23.63 -30.12 11.56
CA ASN A 345 22.25 -29.99 12.00
C ASN A 345 22.22 -29.54 13.46
N THR A 346 21.92 -28.27 13.70
CA THR A 346 21.49 -27.79 15.02
C THR A 346 19.99 -28.00 15.17
N VAL A 347 19.60 -28.98 15.98
CA VAL A 347 18.22 -29.15 16.45
C VAL A 347 17.91 -28.02 17.44
N HIS A 348 16.96 -27.15 17.11
CA HIS A 348 16.48 -26.13 18.05
C HIS A 348 15.67 -26.80 19.19
N PRO A 349 15.84 -26.38 20.45
CA PRO A 349 15.03 -26.91 21.55
C PRO A 349 13.56 -26.50 21.38
N VAL A 350 12.65 -27.48 21.51
CA VAL A 350 11.20 -27.25 21.50
C VAL A 350 10.82 -26.35 22.69
N PRO A 351 10.05 -25.27 22.51
CA PRO A 351 9.61 -24.42 23.61
C PRO A 351 8.68 -25.18 24.57
N ASP A 352 8.95 -25.11 25.89
CA ASP A 352 8.10 -25.70 26.93
C ASP A 352 6.89 -24.78 27.24
N PHE A 353 5.68 -25.33 27.08
CA PHE A 353 4.42 -24.64 27.30
C PHE A 353 3.66 -25.11 28.56
N SER A 354 4.25 -25.97 29.39
CA SER A 354 3.65 -26.49 30.63
C SER A 354 3.16 -25.41 31.60
N TRP A 355 3.80 -24.24 31.59
CA TRP A 355 3.44 -23.08 32.41
C TRP A 355 2.08 -22.45 32.09
N LEU A 356 1.46 -22.81 30.95
CA LEU A 356 0.13 -22.32 30.56
C LEU A 356 -1.01 -22.99 31.33
N VAL A 357 -0.81 -24.20 31.86
CA VAL A 357 -1.86 -24.98 32.53
C VAL A 357 -2.45 -24.19 33.69
N GLY A 358 -3.78 -24.01 33.71
CA GLY A 358 -4.51 -23.27 34.74
C GLY A 358 -4.44 -21.75 34.64
N LYS A 359 -3.77 -21.17 33.63
CA LYS A 359 -3.84 -19.73 33.32
C LYS A 359 -5.07 -19.42 32.48
N TYR A 360 -5.55 -18.17 32.51
CA TYR A 360 -6.61 -17.72 31.62
C TYR A 360 -6.05 -17.28 30.26
N PRO A 361 -6.74 -17.59 29.14
CA PRO A 361 -6.36 -17.13 27.80
C PRO A 361 -6.06 -15.63 27.71
N SER A 362 -6.87 -14.79 28.39
CA SER A 362 -6.71 -13.33 28.45
C SER A 362 -5.34 -12.89 28.98
N ASP A 363 -4.76 -13.67 29.90
CA ASP A 363 -3.51 -13.32 30.59
C ASP A 363 -2.28 -13.70 29.76
N VAL A 364 -2.40 -14.70 28.89
CA VAL A 364 -1.26 -15.27 28.15
C VAL A 364 -1.20 -14.83 26.69
N VAL A 365 -2.31 -14.38 26.10
CA VAL A 365 -2.41 -14.05 24.66
C VAL A 365 -1.45 -12.93 24.21
N ASN A 366 -0.95 -12.12 25.13
CA ASN A 366 0.04 -11.08 24.86
C ASN A 366 1.51 -11.49 25.14
N ASP A 367 1.76 -12.67 25.76
CA ASP A 367 3.12 -13.17 26.01
C ASP A 367 3.78 -13.60 24.70
N LYS A 368 5.03 -13.18 24.49
CA LYS A 368 5.81 -13.50 23.28
C LYS A 368 6.02 -15.01 23.10
N ARG A 369 6.16 -15.75 24.21
CA ARG A 369 6.33 -17.22 24.20
C ARG A 369 5.07 -17.91 23.71
N PHE A 370 3.91 -17.51 24.23
CA PHE A 370 2.61 -18.01 23.76
C PHE A 370 2.41 -17.73 22.26
N ARG A 371 2.70 -16.50 21.83
CA ARG A 371 2.60 -16.09 20.42
C ARG A 371 3.48 -16.90 19.47
N SER A 372 4.62 -17.40 19.96
CA SER A 372 5.56 -18.18 19.15
C SER A 372 5.02 -19.56 18.72
N ALA A 373 3.98 -20.05 19.40
CA ALA A 373 3.31 -21.29 19.04
C ALA A 373 2.53 -21.20 17.71
N PHE A 374 2.14 -20.00 17.28
CA PHE A 374 1.24 -19.80 16.15
C PHE A 374 1.98 -19.20 14.94
N ASN A 375 1.75 -19.75 13.74
CA ASN A 375 2.37 -19.28 12.50
C ASN A 375 1.42 -18.44 11.65
N GLY A 376 1.96 -17.49 10.90
CA GLY A 376 1.22 -16.79 9.83
C GLY A 376 0.12 -15.83 10.29
N ILE A 377 -0.02 -15.56 11.59
CA ILE A 377 -1.08 -14.65 12.08
C ILE A 377 -0.63 -13.18 11.97
N SER A 378 -1.36 -12.40 11.17
CA SER A 378 -1.09 -10.96 11.02
C SER A 378 -1.36 -10.20 12.33
N ARG A 379 -0.83 -8.98 12.47
CA ARG A 379 -1.12 -8.15 13.66
C ARG A 379 -2.62 -7.83 13.81
N ALA A 380 -3.33 -7.67 12.69
CA ALA A 380 -4.77 -7.40 12.70
C ALA A 380 -5.56 -8.62 13.15
N ASP A 381 -5.22 -9.79 12.62
CA ASP A 381 -5.81 -11.08 13.00
C ASP A 381 -5.55 -11.41 14.48
N TRP A 382 -4.33 -11.16 14.97
CA TRP A 382 -3.99 -11.40 16.37
C TRP A 382 -4.81 -10.52 17.33
N LYS A 383 -5.11 -9.28 16.92
CA LYS A 383 -6.00 -8.39 17.69
C LYS A 383 -7.40 -8.99 17.80
N GLN A 384 -7.92 -9.56 16.71
CA GLN A 384 -9.23 -10.22 16.70
C GLN A 384 -9.29 -11.45 17.61
N ILE A 385 -8.22 -12.26 17.63
CA ILE A 385 -8.08 -13.41 18.53
C ILE A 385 -8.04 -12.94 19.99
N THR A 386 -7.25 -11.89 20.29
CA THR A 386 -7.11 -11.33 21.64
C THR A 386 -8.43 -10.82 22.18
N GLU A 387 -9.17 -10.04 21.38
CA GLU A 387 -10.49 -9.52 21.74
C GLU A 387 -11.49 -10.66 22.02
N ARG A 388 -11.40 -11.77 21.28
CA ARG A 388 -12.28 -12.94 21.41
C ARG A 388 -11.82 -13.98 22.42
N LEU A 389 -10.70 -13.74 23.11
CA LEU A 389 -10.25 -14.50 24.27
C LEU A 389 -10.33 -13.65 25.55
N ALA A 390 -11.07 -12.53 25.52
CA ALA A 390 -11.20 -11.60 26.64
C ALA A 390 -12.09 -12.18 27.76
N VAL A 391 -13.24 -12.75 27.41
CA VAL A 391 -14.12 -13.45 28.37
C VAL A 391 -13.83 -14.94 28.25
N THR A 392 -13.33 -15.53 29.33
CA THR A 392 -12.84 -16.91 29.35
C THR A 392 -13.66 -17.76 30.31
N ASN A 393 -13.69 -19.08 30.09
CA ASN A 393 -14.36 -19.98 31.02
C ASN A 393 -13.54 -20.10 32.33
N SER A 394 -14.20 -20.50 33.43
CA SER A 394 -13.55 -20.63 34.74
C SER A 394 -12.49 -21.72 34.82
N SER A 395 -12.41 -22.58 33.80
CA SER A 395 -11.45 -23.69 33.74
C SER A 395 -10.08 -23.26 33.23
N GLY A 396 -9.95 -22.12 32.55
CA GLY A 396 -8.66 -21.69 31.98
C GLY A 396 -8.12 -22.66 30.92
N ILE A 397 -6.79 -22.63 30.69
CA ILE A 397 -6.11 -23.51 29.73
C ILE A 397 -5.92 -24.90 30.33
N GLN A 398 -6.40 -25.92 29.63
CA GLN A 398 -6.42 -27.30 30.11
C GLN A 398 -5.74 -28.26 29.13
N PRO A 399 -5.05 -29.30 29.62
CA PRO A 399 -4.53 -30.36 28.78
C PRO A 399 -5.67 -31.27 28.29
N GLN A 400 -5.69 -31.54 26.99
CA GLN A 400 -6.65 -32.41 26.32
C GLN A 400 -5.97 -33.09 25.12
N ASP A 401 -5.93 -34.43 25.12
CA ASP A 401 -5.40 -35.25 24.02
C ASP A 401 -3.97 -34.90 23.56
N GLY A 402 -3.10 -34.48 24.49
CA GLY A 402 -1.73 -34.04 24.21
C GLY A 402 -1.61 -32.59 23.70
N TYR A 403 -2.69 -31.80 23.85
CA TYR A 403 -2.74 -30.38 23.54
C TYR A 403 -3.17 -29.54 24.74
N LEU A 404 -2.64 -28.34 24.85
CA LEU A 404 -3.13 -27.30 25.75
C LEU A 404 -4.22 -26.51 25.04
N VAL A 405 -5.47 -26.64 25.49
CA VAL A 405 -6.66 -26.12 24.81
C VAL A 405 -7.35 -25.08 25.68
N ALA A 406 -7.86 -24.03 25.05
CA ALA A 406 -8.80 -23.11 25.68
C ALA A 406 -9.72 -22.43 24.66
N GLU A 407 -10.84 -21.91 25.16
CA GLU A 407 -11.78 -21.09 24.40
C GLU A 407 -12.17 -19.82 25.16
N GLY A 408 -12.66 -18.83 24.43
CA GLY A 408 -13.19 -17.60 24.96
C GLY A 408 -14.14 -16.92 24.00
N CYS A 409 -14.62 -15.74 24.43
CA CYS A 409 -15.42 -14.86 23.61
C CYS A 409 -15.06 -13.39 23.77
N LYS A 410 -15.59 -12.58 22.84
CA LYS A 410 -15.55 -11.13 22.93
C LYS A 410 -16.54 -10.64 23.98
N GLU A 411 -16.09 -9.67 24.78
CA GLU A 411 -16.89 -9.04 25.82
C GLU A 411 -18.21 -8.52 25.26
N HIS A 412 -19.32 -8.83 25.96
CA HIS A 412 -20.71 -8.53 25.56
C HIS A 412 -21.21 -9.18 24.25
N GLU A 413 -20.40 -9.98 23.55
CA GLU A 413 -20.73 -10.56 22.24
C GLU A 413 -20.48 -12.09 22.19
N CYS A 414 -20.62 -12.78 23.32
CA CYS A 414 -20.27 -14.20 23.44
C CYS A 414 -21.08 -15.17 22.60
N SER A 415 -22.25 -14.79 22.10
CA SER A 415 -23.04 -15.62 21.17
C SER A 415 -22.54 -15.56 19.73
N THR A 416 -21.92 -14.46 19.32
CA THR A 416 -21.59 -14.16 17.92
C THR A 416 -20.10 -14.22 17.63
N GLU A 417 -19.26 -13.88 18.62
CA GLU A 417 -17.82 -13.70 18.46
C GLU A 417 -17.04 -14.54 19.48
N GLN A 418 -16.43 -15.64 19.01
CA GLN A 418 -15.74 -16.62 19.85
C GLN A 418 -14.39 -16.98 19.26
N ALA A 419 -13.44 -17.40 20.09
CA ALA A 419 -12.17 -17.95 19.65
C ALA A 419 -11.74 -19.14 20.50
N ALA A 420 -10.99 -20.05 19.89
CA ALA A 420 -10.39 -21.19 20.59
C ALA A 420 -9.00 -21.47 20.04
N PHE A 421 -8.13 -22.08 20.86
CA PHE A 421 -6.81 -22.51 20.42
C PHE A 421 -6.41 -23.85 21.05
N ALA A 422 -5.47 -24.53 20.42
CA ALA A 422 -4.85 -25.76 20.89
C ALA A 422 -3.35 -25.72 20.57
N ILE A 423 -2.49 -25.96 21.57
CA ILE A 423 -1.03 -26.03 21.41
C ILE A 423 -0.56 -27.44 21.70
N ASN A 424 0.08 -28.10 20.74
CA ASN A 424 0.61 -29.44 20.92
C ASN A 424 1.79 -29.42 21.91
N GLU A 425 1.72 -30.22 22.97
CA GLU A 425 2.70 -30.22 24.06
C GLU A 425 4.09 -30.69 23.63
N THR A 426 4.17 -31.57 22.63
CA THR A 426 5.44 -32.17 22.16
C THR A 426 6.16 -31.36 21.10
N THR A 427 5.42 -30.61 20.27
CA THR A 427 5.99 -29.85 19.15
C THR A 427 5.99 -28.34 19.40
N GLY A 428 5.22 -27.86 20.37
CA GLY A 428 5.02 -26.45 20.64
C GLY A 428 4.22 -25.70 19.57
N LYS A 429 3.70 -26.41 18.55
CA LYS A 429 2.91 -25.82 17.47
C LYS A 429 1.44 -25.68 17.89
N GLY A 430 0.90 -24.49 17.69
CA GLY A 430 -0.46 -24.10 18.02
C GLY A 430 -1.33 -23.84 16.80
N VAL A 431 -2.62 -24.15 16.96
CA VAL A 431 -3.70 -23.86 16.01
C VAL A 431 -4.73 -22.97 16.70
N ALA A 432 -5.22 -21.94 16.03
CA ALA A 432 -6.24 -21.04 16.55
C ALA A 432 -7.43 -20.93 15.58
N LEU A 433 -8.64 -20.89 16.13
CA LEU A 433 -9.90 -20.71 15.41
C LEU A 433 -10.59 -19.44 15.88
N VAL A 434 -11.13 -18.67 14.95
CA VAL A 434 -11.94 -17.49 15.22
C VAL A 434 -13.30 -17.66 14.56
N LYS A 435 -14.35 -17.66 15.37
CA LYS A 435 -15.75 -17.66 14.92
C LYS A 435 -16.28 -16.24 14.91
N GLN A 436 -16.90 -15.87 13.79
CA GLN A 436 -17.63 -14.63 13.63
C GLN A 436 -19.03 -14.90 13.06
N THR A 437 -20.03 -14.19 13.58
CA THR A 437 -21.43 -14.28 13.12
C THR A 437 -21.95 -12.86 12.94
N VAL A 438 -22.16 -12.42 11.69
CA VAL A 438 -22.50 -11.02 11.36
C VAL A 438 -23.95 -10.69 11.70
N LYS A 439 -24.88 -11.65 11.56
CA LYS A 439 -26.27 -11.56 12.03
C LYS A 439 -26.70 -12.88 12.67
N PRO A 440 -27.64 -12.88 13.64
CA PRO A 440 -28.12 -14.11 14.28
C PRO A 440 -28.70 -15.17 13.33
N SER A 441 -29.11 -14.76 12.12
CA SER A 441 -29.65 -15.62 11.06
C SER A 441 -28.61 -16.17 10.08
N ASP A 442 -27.37 -15.67 10.12
CA ASP A 442 -26.31 -16.04 9.17
C ASP A 442 -25.54 -17.27 9.66
N ALA A 443 -25.03 -18.08 8.73
CA ALA A 443 -24.15 -19.19 9.08
C ALA A 443 -22.84 -18.65 9.69
N PRO A 444 -22.36 -19.21 10.81
CA PRO A 444 -21.13 -18.73 11.46
C PRO A 444 -19.91 -19.04 10.59
N SER A 445 -19.09 -18.03 10.29
CA SER A 445 -17.81 -18.23 9.61
C SER A 445 -16.73 -18.55 10.64
N ILE A 446 -15.92 -19.57 10.37
CA ILE A 446 -14.77 -19.95 11.19
C ILE A 446 -13.51 -19.82 10.37
N LYS A 447 -12.64 -18.88 10.78
CA LYS A 447 -11.31 -18.69 10.23
C LYS A 447 -10.29 -19.49 11.04
N ALA A 448 -9.50 -20.34 10.37
CA ALA A 448 -8.45 -21.11 11.01
C ALA A 448 -7.05 -20.54 10.76
N TYR A 449 -6.23 -20.57 11.80
CA TYR A 449 -4.80 -20.26 11.75
C TYR A 449 -4.05 -21.51 12.18
N GLN A 450 -3.49 -22.22 11.21
CA GLN A 450 -2.87 -23.53 11.40
C GLN A 450 -1.50 -23.61 10.74
N TRP A 451 -0.69 -24.56 11.16
CA TRP A 451 0.56 -24.88 10.46
C TRP A 451 0.26 -25.80 9.28
N PRO A 452 1.04 -25.74 8.18
CA PRO A 452 0.86 -26.63 7.04
C PRO A 452 0.89 -28.13 7.41
N ASP A 453 1.66 -28.48 8.44
CA ASP A 453 1.82 -29.84 8.95
C ASP A 453 0.97 -30.15 10.21
N LEU A 454 0.15 -29.20 10.69
CA LEU A 454 -0.74 -29.38 11.83
C LEU A 454 -2.14 -28.81 11.52
N PRO A 455 -2.97 -29.53 10.74
CA PRO A 455 -4.31 -29.08 10.36
C PRO A 455 -5.33 -29.21 11.50
N VAL A 456 -6.39 -28.40 11.47
CA VAL A 456 -7.42 -28.36 12.53
C VAL A 456 -8.08 -29.73 12.78
N ARG A 457 -8.34 -30.55 11.75
CA ARG A 457 -8.97 -31.88 11.91
C ARG A 457 -8.21 -32.85 12.82
N VAL A 458 -6.89 -32.72 12.92
CA VAL A 458 -6.06 -33.58 13.79
C VAL A 458 -5.88 -33.01 15.19
N THR A 459 -6.56 -31.90 15.50
CA THR A 459 -6.53 -31.27 16.81
C THR A 459 -7.90 -31.39 17.51
N PRO A 460 -7.95 -31.25 18.85
CA PRO A 460 -9.21 -31.21 19.60
C PRO A 460 -10.17 -30.10 19.15
N LEU A 461 -9.68 -29.07 18.46
CA LEU A 461 -10.49 -27.96 17.94
C LEU A 461 -11.46 -28.35 16.81
N SER A 462 -11.28 -29.52 16.20
CA SER A 462 -12.22 -30.07 15.21
C SER A 462 -13.63 -30.24 15.80
N SER A 463 -13.71 -30.78 17.03
CA SER A 463 -14.97 -30.94 17.77
C SER A 463 -15.60 -29.60 18.15
N TRP A 464 -14.76 -28.60 18.45
CA TRP A 464 -15.20 -27.24 18.73
C TRP A 464 -15.82 -26.58 17.48
N ALA A 465 -15.16 -26.69 16.33
CA ALA A 465 -15.66 -26.14 15.07
C ALA A 465 -17.01 -26.76 14.66
N GLN A 466 -17.15 -28.08 14.81
CA GLN A 466 -18.41 -28.80 14.56
C GLN A 466 -19.53 -28.33 15.49
N LYS A 467 -19.26 -28.24 16.80
CA LYS A 467 -20.24 -27.80 17.81
C LYS A 467 -20.75 -26.38 17.57
N LYS A 468 -19.93 -25.51 16.96
CA LYS A 468 -20.27 -24.09 16.74
C LYS A 468 -20.93 -23.81 15.39
N GLY A 469 -21.29 -24.86 14.62
CA GLY A 469 -22.18 -24.78 13.46
C GLY A 469 -21.50 -24.51 12.11
N ALA A 470 -20.22 -24.83 11.95
CA ALA A 470 -19.51 -24.66 10.68
C ALA A 470 -19.50 -25.97 9.87
N ASN A 471 -20.07 -25.94 8.65
CA ASN A 471 -19.87 -26.99 7.64
C ASN A 471 -18.59 -26.76 6.80
N ALA A 472 -17.89 -25.63 6.98
CA ALA A 472 -16.60 -25.37 6.35
C ALA A 472 -15.71 -24.53 7.29
N VAL A 473 -14.55 -25.07 7.66
CA VAL A 473 -13.47 -24.35 8.35
C VAL A 473 -12.56 -23.77 7.27
N GLU A 474 -12.45 -22.44 7.17
CA GLU A 474 -11.55 -21.81 6.21
C GLU A 474 -10.10 -22.14 6.59
N GLY A 475 -9.48 -23.05 5.82
CA GLY A 475 -8.10 -23.50 6.02
C GLY A 475 -7.89 -25.02 6.06
N GLU A 476 -8.94 -25.84 6.08
CA GLU A 476 -8.82 -27.31 6.19
C GLU A 476 -8.59 -27.98 4.82
N SER A 477 -7.38 -28.49 4.53
CA SER A 477 -7.15 -29.37 3.37
C SER A 477 -7.61 -30.79 3.69
N ALA A 478 -8.77 -31.21 3.16
CA ALA A 478 -9.24 -32.59 3.19
C ALA A 478 -8.72 -33.35 1.96
N VAL A 479 -8.03 -34.46 2.20
CA VAL A 479 -7.80 -35.50 1.17
C VAL A 479 -9.03 -36.38 1.17
N THR A 480 -9.79 -36.39 0.08
CA THR A 480 -10.79 -37.44 -0.15
C THR A 480 -10.85 -37.77 -1.63
N ASP A 481 -10.77 -39.06 -1.88
CA ASP A 481 -10.98 -39.69 -3.18
C ASP A 481 -12.45 -39.52 -3.63
N THR A 482 -12.59 -39.23 -4.94
CA THR A 482 -13.75 -39.43 -5.83
C THR A 482 -15.00 -38.50 -5.75
N ALA A 483 -15.05 -37.59 -6.76
CA ALA A 483 -16.06 -36.69 -7.39
C ALA A 483 -17.60 -36.92 -7.28
N PRO A 484 -18.51 -36.01 -7.78
CA PRO A 484 -18.34 -34.68 -8.44
C PRO A 484 -19.26 -33.49 -7.98
N SER A 485 -18.80 -32.28 -8.36
CA SER A 485 -19.49 -30.99 -8.70
C SER A 485 -20.19 -30.10 -7.65
N ALA A 486 -19.51 -28.99 -7.27
CA ALA A 486 -19.93 -27.59 -7.53
C ALA A 486 -18.79 -26.63 -7.08
N GLN A 487 -18.36 -25.74 -7.98
CA GLN A 487 -17.09 -25.00 -7.94
C GLN A 487 -16.93 -24.00 -6.77
N ALA A 488 -15.81 -24.13 -6.04
CA ALA A 488 -15.16 -23.05 -5.29
C ALA A 488 -13.97 -22.51 -6.12
N ALA A 489 -13.72 -21.20 -6.07
CA ALA A 489 -12.63 -20.55 -6.79
C ALA A 489 -11.26 -21.04 -6.30
N SER A 490 -10.67 -21.99 -7.03
CA SER A 490 -9.25 -22.30 -6.98
C SER A 490 -8.45 -21.19 -7.68
N PHE A 491 -7.36 -20.73 -7.07
CA PHE A 491 -6.36 -19.97 -7.83
C PHE A 491 -5.85 -20.84 -8.97
N GLN A 492 -5.98 -20.33 -10.19
CA GLN A 492 -5.68 -21.09 -11.39
C GLN A 492 -4.18 -21.17 -11.61
N GLN A 493 -3.70 -22.28 -12.21
CA GLN A 493 -2.30 -22.44 -12.54
C GLN A 493 -1.95 -21.49 -13.69
N THR A 494 -1.17 -20.45 -13.41
CA THR A 494 -0.61 -19.51 -14.38
C THR A 494 0.90 -19.71 -14.51
N SER A 495 1.54 -19.07 -15.49
CA SER A 495 3.00 -19.12 -15.66
C SER A 495 3.77 -18.26 -14.64
N PHE A 496 3.04 -17.48 -13.83
CA PHE A 496 3.58 -16.60 -12.81
C PHE A 496 2.91 -16.84 -11.46
N ASP A 497 3.46 -16.27 -10.39
CA ASP A 497 2.93 -16.49 -9.05
C ASP A 497 1.75 -15.54 -8.77
N CYS A 498 0.54 -16.09 -8.76
CA CYS A 498 -0.68 -15.32 -8.46
C CYS A 498 -0.68 -14.63 -7.10
N SER A 499 0.12 -15.12 -6.13
CA SER A 499 0.28 -14.44 -4.84
C SER A 499 1.11 -13.15 -4.92
N LYS A 500 1.82 -12.96 -6.04
CA LYS A 500 2.64 -11.78 -6.32
C LYS A 500 2.04 -10.87 -7.39
N ALA A 501 0.80 -11.13 -7.80
CA ALA A 501 0.11 -10.33 -8.80
C ALA A 501 -0.05 -8.87 -8.32
N HIS A 502 0.41 -7.92 -9.14
CA HIS A 502 0.45 -6.49 -8.79
C HIS A 502 -0.30 -5.60 -9.79
N SER A 503 -0.49 -6.05 -11.03
CA SER A 503 -1.25 -5.33 -12.04
C SER A 503 -2.69 -5.82 -12.17
N ASP A 504 -3.54 -4.99 -12.79
CA ASP A 504 -4.92 -5.37 -13.10
C ASP A 504 -4.95 -6.57 -14.04
N ALA A 505 -4.06 -6.60 -15.04
CA ALA A 505 -3.88 -7.73 -15.95
C ALA A 505 -3.59 -9.03 -15.19
N GLU A 506 -2.59 -9.05 -14.30
CA GLU A 506 -2.21 -10.24 -13.53
C GLU A 506 -3.33 -10.73 -12.60
N ARG A 507 -4.05 -9.80 -11.97
CA ARG A 507 -5.19 -10.14 -11.10
C ARG A 507 -6.36 -10.74 -11.88
N ILE A 508 -6.65 -10.23 -13.07
CA ILE A 508 -7.69 -10.77 -13.96
C ILE A 508 -7.28 -12.17 -14.45
N ILE A 509 -6.03 -12.35 -14.87
CA ILE A 509 -5.52 -13.66 -15.29
C ILE A 509 -5.61 -14.69 -14.15
N CYS A 510 -5.29 -14.31 -12.93
CA CYS A 510 -5.33 -15.21 -11.77
C CYS A 510 -6.75 -15.60 -11.30
N SER A 511 -7.76 -14.83 -11.70
CA SER A 511 -9.16 -15.05 -11.35
C SER A 511 -10.00 -15.66 -12.48
N ASP A 512 -9.44 -15.80 -13.69
CA ASP A 512 -10.12 -16.33 -14.87
C ASP A 512 -9.43 -17.60 -15.40
N VAL A 513 -10.20 -18.70 -15.48
CA VAL A 513 -9.70 -20.03 -15.87
C VAL A 513 -9.17 -20.06 -17.31
N GLU A 514 -9.86 -19.38 -18.22
CA GLU A 514 -9.49 -19.38 -19.65
C GLU A 514 -8.22 -18.54 -19.85
N LEU A 515 -8.13 -17.37 -19.22
CA LEU A 515 -6.94 -16.53 -19.27
C LEU A 515 -5.73 -17.18 -18.59
N ALA A 516 -5.93 -17.91 -17.47
CA ALA A 516 -4.86 -18.66 -16.82
C ALA A 516 -4.33 -19.79 -17.70
N SER A 517 -5.22 -20.52 -18.38
CA SER A 517 -4.84 -21.52 -19.39
C SER A 517 -4.10 -20.88 -20.56
N ASP A 518 -4.57 -19.73 -21.05
CA ASP A 518 -3.92 -19.00 -22.14
C ASP A 518 -2.52 -18.51 -21.77
N ASP A 519 -2.31 -18.12 -20.51
CA ASP A 519 -1.02 -17.74 -19.96
C ASP A 519 -0.02 -18.90 -19.93
N VAL A 520 -0.45 -20.08 -19.46
CA VAL A 520 0.37 -21.30 -19.50
C VAL A 520 0.72 -21.72 -20.93
N GLN A 521 -0.24 -21.64 -21.86
CA GLN A 521 -0.01 -21.94 -23.27
C GLN A 521 0.98 -20.96 -23.91
N LEU A 522 0.84 -19.66 -23.62
CA LEU A 522 1.75 -18.64 -24.14
C LEU A 522 3.17 -18.86 -23.62
N ALA A 523 3.35 -19.23 -22.34
CA ALA A 523 4.65 -19.55 -21.76
C ALA A 523 5.33 -20.74 -22.47
N ALA A 524 4.56 -21.76 -22.84
CA ALA A 524 5.07 -22.90 -23.62
C ALA A 524 5.51 -22.48 -25.03
N ILE A 525 4.71 -21.65 -25.72
CA ILE A 525 5.06 -21.13 -27.06
C ILE A 525 6.27 -20.21 -26.99
N TYR A 526 6.34 -19.34 -25.98
CA TYR A 526 7.49 -18.47 -25.72
C TYR A 526 8.79 -19.28 -25.54
N GLY A 527 8.73 -20.40 -24.81
CA GLY A 527 9.86 -21.32 -24.66
C GLY A 527 10.37 -21.87 -25.99
N LYS A 528 9.45 -22.26 -26.89
CA LYS A 528 9.77 -22.72 -28.25
C LYS A 528 10.35 -21.60 -29.11
N ALA A 529 9.71 -20.43 -29.12
CA ALA A 529 10.17 -19.26 -29.87
C ALA A 529 11.58 -18.81 -29.44
N LYS A 530 11.85 -18.78 -28.13
CA LYS A 530 13.15 -18.43 -27.57
C LYS A 530 14.26 -19.41 -27.99
N ALA A 531 13.93 -20.69 -28.17
CA ALA A 531 14.88 -21.70 -28.61
C ALA A 531 15.17 -21.64 -30.12
N ALA A 532 14.21 -21.15 -30.92
CA ALA A 532 14.30 -21.11 -32.38
C ALA A 532 14.82 -19.77 -32.95
N VAL A 533 14.90 -18.71 -32.15
CA VAL A 533 15.12 -17.34 -32.67
C VAL A 533 16.57 -17.05 -33.08
N ASP A 534 16.75 -16.45 -34.25
CA ASP A 534 18.06 -16.06 -34.80
C ASP A 534 18.62 -14.80 -34.11
N ASP A 535 17.76 -13.83 -33.80
CA ASP A 535 18.12 -12.57 -33.12
C ASP A 535 17.52 -12.52 -31.69
N PRO A 536 18.27 -12.97 -30.66
CA PRO A 536 17.80 -12.98 -29.29
C PRO A 536 17.65 -11.58 -28.68
N VAL A 537 18.28 -10.55 -29.26
CA VAL A 537 18.20 -9.17 -28.76
C VAL A 537 16.90 -8.54 -29.22
N ALA A 538 16.58 -8.65 -30.51
CA ALA A 538 15.31 -8.18 -31.06
C ALA A 538 14.11 -8.91 -30.42
N PHE A 539 14.24 -10.23 -30.20
CA PHE A 539 13.20 -11.03 -29.53
C PHE A 539 12.89 -10.54 -28.12
N LYS A 540 13.91 -10.28 -27.30
CA LYS A 540 13.75 -9.74 -25.94
C LYS A 540 13.14 -8.34 -25.94
N ALA A 541 13.50 -7.50 -26.91
CA ALA A 541 12.96 -6.15 -27.02
C ALA A 541 11.46 -6.17 -27.38
N GLN A 542 11.06 -6.98 -28.37
CA GLN A 542 9.66 -7.11 -28.78
C GLN A 542 8.79 -7.71 -27.68
N THR A 543 9.23 -8.81 -27.06
CA THR A 543 8.48 -9.49 -25.99
C THR A 543 8.33 -8.60 -24.75
N ARG A 544 9.35 -7.81 -24.40
CA ARG A 544 9.24 -6.83 -23.30
C ARG A 544 8.29 -5.69 -23.64
N ALA A 545 8.28 -5.19 -24.88
CA ALA A 545 7.34 -4.17 -25.32
C ALA A 545 5.88 -4.67 -25.24
N GLN A 546 5.63 -5.90 -25.66
CA GLN A 546 4.31 -6.52 -25.61
C GLN A 546 3.84 -6.80 -24.18
N TRP A 547 4.74 -7.24 -23.30
CA TRP A 547 4.44 -7.37 -21.87
C TRP A 547 4.09 -6.01 -21.24
N ASN A 548 4.89 -4.96 -21.49
CA ASN A 548 4.59 -3.61 -21.00
C ASN A 548 3.24 -3.08 -21.51
N TYR A 549 2.87 -3.37 -22.77
CA TYR A 549 1.57 -3.01 -23.32
C TYR A 549 0.44 -3.68 -22.54
N ARG A 550 0.53 -5.00 -22.30
CA ARG A 550 -0.44 -5.74 -21.46
C ARG A 550 -0.63 -5.08 -20.10
N GLU A 551 0.47 -4.79 -19.41
CA GLU A 551 0.45 -4.22 -18.05
C GLU A 551 -0.15 -2.81 -17.98
N GLN A 552 -0.02 -2.01 -19.04
CA GLN A 552 -0.42 -0.60 -19.05
C GLN A 552 -1.77 -0.33 -19.72
N GLN A 553 -2.21 -1.20 -20.64
CA GLN A 553 -3.36 -0.94 -21.51
C GLN A 553 -4.50 -1.92 -21.29
N CYS A 554 -4.24 -3.13 -20.76
CA CYS A 554 -5.30 -4.10 -20.50
C CYS A 554 -5.76 -4.08 -19.04
N HIS A 555 -6.93 -3.48 -18.81
CA HIS A 555 -7.61 -3.43 -17.51
C HIS A 555 -8.92 -4.24 -17.47
N ASP A 556 -9.24 -4.97 -18.55
CA ASP A 556 -10.42 -5.82 -18.66
C ASP A 556 -10.11 -7.17 -19.34
N ARG A 557 -11.08 -8.08 -19.25
CA ARG A 557 -10.96 -9.43 -19.78
C ARG A 557 -10.86 -9.44 -21.31
N GLU A 558 -11.67 -8.66 -22.01
CA GLU A 558 -11.67 -8.66 -23.49
C GLU A 558 -10.34 -8.19 -24.10
N CYS A 559 -9.65 -7.22 -23.48
CA CYS A 559 -8.33 -6.79 -23.89
C CYS A 559 -7.30 -7.92 -23.75
N LEU A 560 -7.32 -8.64 -22.63
CA LEU A 560 -6.40 -9.75 -22.38
C LEU A 560 -6.63 -10.91 -23.35
N VAL A 561 -7.90 -11.28 -23.61
CA VAL A 561 -8.23 -12.34 -24.59
C VAL A 561 -7.68 -12.01 -25.98
N ARG A 562 -7.87 -10.77 -26.46
CA ARG A 562 -7.33 -10.34 -27.76
C ARG A 562 -5.81 -10.33 -27.77
N TRP A 563 -5.21 -9.80 -26.71
CA TRP A 563 -3.75 -9.75 -26.57
C TRP A 563 -3.13 -11.16 -26.58
N TYR A 564 -3.69 -12.11 -25.83
CA TYR A 564 -3.21 -13.50 -25.84
C TYR A 564 -3.36 -14.15 -27.22
N ALA A 565 -4.46 -13.93 -27.92
CA ALA A 565 -4.65 -14.45 -29.27
C ALA A 565 -3.57 -13.92 -30.23
N ASP A 566 -3.34 -12.61 -30.24
CA ASP A 566 -2.34 -11.97 -31.10
C ASP A 566 -0.91 -12.42 -30.76
N GLN A 567 -0.57 -12.49 -29.47
CA GLN A 567 0.77 -12.91 -29.03
C GLN A 567 1.06 -14.37 -29.32
N LYS A 568 0.07 -15.27 -29.20
CA LYS A 568 0.23 -16.68 -29.55
C LYS A 568 0.56 -16.83 -31.05
N ILE A 569 -0.12 -16.07 -31.92
CA ILE A 569 0.14 -16.09 -33.37
C ILE A 569 1.56 -15.62 -33.68
N VAL A 570 1.96 -14.47 -33.12
CA VAL A 570 3.29 -13.88 -33.35
C VAL A 570 4.40 -14.80 -32.85
N LEU A 571 4.29 -15.33 -31.62
CA LEU A 571 5.32 -16.20 -31.06
C LEU A 571 5.36 -17.58 -31.73
N ALA A 572 4.22 -18.11 -32.19
CA ALA A 572 4.18 -19.35 -32.97
C ALA A 572 4.91 -19.18 -34.31
N ALA A 573 4.68 -18.08 -35.02
CA ALA A 573 5.39 -17.78 -36.26
C ALA A 573 6.90 -17.64 -36.05
N ILE A 574 7.34 -17.01 -34.95
CA ILE A 574 8.77 -16.93 -34.57
C ILE A 574 9.33 -18.31 -34.25
N ALA A 575 8.57 -19.16 -33.55
CA ALA A 575 8.99 -20.53 -33.23
C ALA A 575 9.18 -21.41 -34.48
N GLU A 576 8.42 -21.15 -35.55
CA GLU A 576 8.54 -21.89 -36.82
C GLU A 576 9.62 -21.32 -37.75
N THR A 577 9.77 -20.00 -37.79
CA THR A 577 10.61 -19.34 -38.81
C THR A 577 11.96 -18.85 -38.29
N GLY A 578 12.15 -18.78 -36.97
CA GLY A 578 13.33 -18.19 -36.30
C GLY A 578 13.44 -16.66 -36.44
N LYS A 579 12.55 -16.02 -37.20
CA LYS A 579 12.63 -14.60 -37.55
C LYS A 579 11.71 -13.73 -36.70
N VAL A 580 12.29 -12.70 -36.09
CA VAL A 580 11.56 -11.68 -35.33
C VAL A 580 10.95 -10.67 -36.31
N VAL A 581 9.62 -10.70 -36.47
CA VAL A 581 8.90 -9.71 -37.30
C VAL A 581 8.82 -8.41 -36.51
N ARG A 582 9.49 -7.36 -37.01
CA ARG A 582 9.44 -6.01 -36.42
C ARG A 582 8.09 -5.38 -36.82
N PRO A 583 7.32 -4.80 -35.88
CA PRO A 583 6.07 -4.12 -36.20
C PRO A 583 6.28 -2.93 -37.14
#